data_AF-A0A9E5KVI1-F1
#
_entry.id   AF-A0A9E5KVI1-F1
#
_cell.length_a   1.000
_cell.length_b   1.000
_cell.length_c   1.000
_cell.angle_alpha   90.00
_cell.angle_beta   90.00
_cell.angle_gamma   90.00
#
_symmetry.space_group_name_H-M   'P 1'
#
loop_
_entity.id
_entity.type
_entity.pdbx_description
1 polymer ?
#
loop_
_entity_poly.entity_id
_entity_poly.type
_entity_poly.pdbx_seq_one_letter_code
_entity_poly.pdbx_strand_id
1 'polypeptide(L)'
;NLPLGLSVSLVAKNIEGNYTMNTFGSLNDWGEEIADERFTDDPQGPNEPMSDAWTLETPWTLDAGLTWAPRMGALIRPTLAVDVLDVMAMSGKTDDDLKRAFFEQARLGASVRVLSLFDFRYGLNAGYQSFGVGLDLLIFHIDAAYYTQEYGNNIGDNPIDALSVRFSLFSR
;
A
#
# COMPACT_ATOMS: atom_id res chain seq x y z
N ASN A 1 -16.26 14.52 -2.82
CA ASN A 1 -16.79 14.10 -4.13
C ASN A 1 -17.20 15.32 -4.92
N LEU A 2 -16.48 15.57 -6.00
CA LEU A 2 -16.71 16.62 -6.97
C LEU A 2 -17.83 16.21 -7.95
N PRO A 3 -18.34 17.14 -8.79
CA PRO A 3 -19.29 16.82 -9.84
C PRO A 3 -18.81 15.72 -10.79
N LEU A 4 -19.74 15.06 -11.48
CA LEU A 4 -19.46 14.05 -12.51
C LEU A 4 -18.67 12.82 -12.02
N GLY A 5 -18.70 12.54 -10.72
CA GLY A 5 -18.04 11.38 -10.14
C GLY A 5 -16.54 11.57 -9.91
N LEU A 6 -16.05 12.80 -9.95
CA LEU A 6 -14.66 13.11 -9.60
C LEU A 6 -14.45 13.11 -8.08
N SER A 7 -13.27 12.69 -7.65
CA SER A 7 -12.83 12.73 -6.26
C SER A 7 -11.35 13.07 -6.22
N VAL A 8 -10.96 13.82 -5.21
CA VAL A 8 -9.56 14.14 -4.91
C VAL A 8 -9.28 13.62 -3.51
N SER A 9 -8.11 13.02 -3.33
CA SER A 9 -7.61 12.55 -2.05
C SER A 9 -6.22 13.12 -1.80
N LEU A 10 -5.95 13.43 -0.54
CA LEU A 10 -4.63 13.80 -0.06
C LEU A 10 -4.34 12.96 1.18
N VAL A 11 -3.14 12.40 1.27
CA VAL A 11 -2.73 11.57 2.41
C VAL A 11 -1.37 12.05 2.88
N ALA A 12 -1.32 12.63 4.07
CA ALA A 12 -0.05 12.94 4.73
C ALA A 12 0.37 11.74 5.59
N LYS A 13 1.65 11.36 5.50
CA LYS A 13 2.24 10.23 6.25
C LYS A 13 3.46 10.71 7.03
N ASN A 14 3.81 9.96 8.07
CA ASN A 14 5.02 10.17 8.89
C ASN A 14 5.15 11.60 9.44
N ILE A 15 4.03 12.23 9.81
CA ILE A 15 4.04 13.52 10.50
C ILE A 15 4.71 13.29 11.85
N GLU A 16 5.86 13.95 12.08
CA GLU A 16 6.69 13.74 13.28
C GLU A 16 7.05 12.26 13.50
N GLY A 17 7.35 11.53 12.41
CA GLY A 17 7.66 10.10 12.40
C GLY A 17 9.02 9.74 12.99
N ASN A 18 9.24 10.10 14.26
CA ASN A 18 10.41 9.73 15.04
C ASN A 18 10.09 8.45 15.81
N TYR A 19 10.66 7.33 15.39
CA TYR A 19 10.46 6.04 16.05
C TYR A 19 11.71 5.64 16.80
N THR A 20 11.58 5.35 18.09
CA THR A 20 12.67 4.78 18.88
C THR A 20 12.59 3.26 18.83
N MET A 21 13.69 2.63 18.44
CA MET A 21 13.78 1.17 18.34
C MET A 21 14.77 0.66 19.37
N ASN A 22 14.32 -0.33 20.15
CA ASN A 22 15.14 -1.05 21.12
C ASN A 22 15.31 -2.49 20.62
N THR A 23 16.52 -3.01 20.74
CA THR A 23 16.76 -4.44 20.47
C THR A 23 16.97 -5.16 21.79
N PHE A 24 16.25 -6.27 21.95
CA PHE A 24 16.32 -7.11 23.15
C PHE A 24 17.11 -8.37 22.82
N GLY A 25 18.00 -8.78 23.72
CA GLY A 25 18.82 -9.97 23.55
C GLY A 25 17.99 -11.27 23.61
N SER A 26 16.83 -11.24 24.27
CA SER A 26 15.94 -12.38 24.40
C SER A 26 14.47 -11.97 24.52
N LEU A 27 13.57 -12.95 24.35
CA LEU A 27 12.14 -12.77 24.61
C LEU A 27 11.84 -12.51 26.10
N ASN A 28 12.68 -13.01 27.01
CA ASN A 28 12.56 -12.73 28.44
C ASN A 28 12.88 -11.25 28.73
N ASP A 29 13.95 -10.70 28.15
CA ASP A 29 14.34 -9.29 28.37
C ASP A 29 13.27 -8.34 27.80
N TRP A 30 12.68 -8.69 26.64
CA TRP A 30 11.55 -7.94 26.08
C TRP A 30 10.29 -8.02 26.97
N GLY A 31 9.97 -9.21 27.48
CA GLY A 31 8.82 -9.43 28.35
C GLY A 31 8.92 -8.70 29.68
N GLU A 32 10.11 -8.69 30.27
CA GLU A 32 10.39 -8.00 31.53
C GLU A 32 10.26 -6.47 31.37
N GLU A 33 10.78 -5.90 30.27
CA GLU A 33 10.69 -4.45 30.01
C GLU A 33 9.28 -3.98 29.60
N ILE A 34 8.58 -4.72 28.74
CA ILE A 34 7.32 -4.27 28.12
C ILE A 34 6.08 -4.75 28.88
N ALA A 35 6.14 -5.95 29.45
CA ALA A 35 4.99 -6.62 30.06
C ALA A 35 5.17 -6.92 31.55
N ASP A 36 6.34 -6.63 32.14
CA ASP A 36 6.71 -7.03 33.51
C ASP A 36 6.56 -8.56 33.72
N GLU A 37 6.74 -9.35 32.65
CA GLU A 37 6.54 -10.80 32.63
C GLU A 37 7.77 -11.53 32.09
N ARG A 38 8.21 -12.57 32.81
CA ARG A 38 9.18 -13.55 32.30
C ARG A 38 8.46 -14.76 31.71
N PHE A 39 8.82 -15.15 30.49
CA PHE A 39 8.19 -16.27 29.80
C PHE A 39 8.85 -17.62 30.08
N THR A 40 10.12 -17.63 30.53
CA THR A 40 10.84 -18.86 30.88
C THR A 40 11.75 -18.65 32.09
N ASP A 41 11.93 -19.72 32.89
CA ASP A 41 12.88 -19.78 34.01
C ASP A 41 14.30 -20.09 33.51
N ASP A 42 14.92 -19.18 32.75
CA ASP A 42 16.35 -19.27 32.42
C ASP A 42 17.20 -18.72 33.59
N PRO A 43 18.24 -19.45 34.07
CA PRO A 43 19.13 -18.96 35.13
C PRO A 43 19.90 -17.67 34.83
N GLN A 44 19.96 -17.24 33.57
CA GLN A 44 20.60 -15.97 33.21
C GLN A 44 19.70 -14.80 33.60
N GLY A 45 20.15 -13.97 34.56
CA GLY A 45 19.51 -12.71 34.93
C GLY A 45 19.37 -11.77 33.73
N PRO A 46 18.59 -10.67 33.84
CA PRO A 46 18.32 -9.78 32.71
C PRO A 46 19.63 -9.37 32.05
N ASN A 47 19.82 -9.79 30.80
CA ASN A 47 20.97 -9.37 30.02
C ASN A 47 20.68 -7.93 29.59
N GLU A 48 21.58 -7.00 29.85
CA GLU A 48 21.42 -5.62 29.38
C GLU A 48 21.12 -5.62 27.87
N PRO A 49 20.21 -4.74 27.39
CA PRO A 49 19.80 -4.71 25.98
C PRO A 49 21.03 -4.70 25.06
N MET A 50 21.01 -5.57 24.05
CA MET A 50 22.18 -5.84 23.20
C MET A 50 22.56 -4.66 22.27
N SER A 51 21.78 -3.57 22.25
CA SER A 51 22.18 -2.29 21.66
C SER A 51 21.47 -1.10 22.31
N ASP A 52 22.16 0.04 22.37
CA ASP A 52 21.56 1.34 22.69
C ASP A 52 20.36 1.62 21.79
N ALA A 53 19.33 2.27 22.37
CA ALA A 53 18.17 2.75 21.64
C ALA A 53 18.60 3.63 20.47
N TRP A 54 18.05 3.40 19.29
CA TRP A 54 18.30 4.25 18.13
C TRP A 54 17.01 4.83 17.58
N THR A 55 17.11 6.04 17.03
CA THR A 55 15.97 6.76 16.46
C THR A 55 15.96 6.60 14.95
N LEU A 56 14.87 6.06 14.42
CA LEU A 56 14.55 6.09 13.01
C LEU A 56 13.77 7.37 12.72
N GLU A 57 14.41 8.34 12.09
CA GLU A 57 13.75 9.54 11.57
C GLU A 57 13.16 9.23 10.20
N THR A 58 11.82 9.16 10.11
CA THR A 58 11.13 8.98 8.84
C THR A 58 10.62 10.32 8.35
N PRO A 59 11.06 10.81 7.17
CA PRO A 59 10.57 12.07 6.65
C PRO A 59 9.06 11.98 6.37
N TRP A 60 8.36 13.09 6.62
CA TRP A 60 6.96 13.20 6.27
C TRP A 60 6.79 13.19 4.74
N THR A 61 5.72 12.56 4.26
CA THR A 61 5.40 12.52 2.83
C THR A 61 3.95 12.96 2.59
N LEU A 62 3.67 13.42 1.37
CA LEU A 62 2.32 13.79 0.94
C LEU A 62 1.97 13.05 -0.34
N ASP A 63 0.91 12.26 -0.31
CA ASP A 63 0.38 11.61 -1.50
C ASP A 63 -0.83 12.39 -2.01
N ALA A 64 -0.99 12.47 -3.33
CA ALA A 64 -2.14 13.09 -3.97
C ALA A 64 -2.81 12.12 -4.95
N GLY A 65 -4.13 12.05 -4.90
CA GLY A 65 -4.93 11.16 -5.74
C GLY A 65 -6.08 11.86 -6.41
N LEU A 66 -6.38 11.43 -7.62
CA LEU A 66 -7.55 11.83 -8.40
C LEU A 66 -8.26 10.58 -8.89
N THR A 67 -9.57 10.52 -8.64
CA THR A 67 -10.42 9.43 -9.11
C THR A 67 -11.58 10.00 -9.92
N TRP A 68 -11.93 9.35 -11.02
CA TRP A 68 -13.11 9.63 -11.83
C TRP A 68 -13.97 8.36 -11.95
N ALA A 69 -15.15 8.41 -11.35
CA ALA A 69 -16.13 7.32 -11.33
C ALA A 69 -17.51 7.83 -11.76
N PRO A 70 -17.76 8.02 -13.07
CA PRO A 70 -19.00 8.57 -13.56
C PRO A 70 -20.16 7.61 -13.29
N ARG A 71 -21.30 8.17 -12.87
CA ARG A 71 -22.52 7.39 -12.62
C ARG A 71 -23.28 7.17 -13.94
N MET A 72 -22.90 6.13 -14.69
CA MET A 72 -23.53 5.76 -15.97
C MET A 72 -24.62 4.68 -15.85
N GLY A 73 -25.24 4.56 -14.67
CA GLY A 73 -26.29 3.58 -14.38
C GLY A 73 -25.78 2.29 -13.74
N ALA A 74 -26.58 1.22 -13.83
CA ALA A 74 -26.26 -0.08 -13.21
C ALA A 74 -25.53 -1.05 -14.16
N LEU A 75 -25.55 -0.78 -15.47
CA LEU A 75 -25.01 -1.69 -16.48
C LEU A 75 -23.49 -1.60 -16.61
N ILE A 76 -22.93 -0.39 -16.67
CA ILE A 76 -21.49 -0.17 -16.80
C ILE A 76 -21.09 0.92 -15.81
N ARG A 77 -20.11 0.63 -14.95
CA ARG A 77 -19.54 1.56 -13.98
C ARG A 77 -18.02 1.56 -14.13
N PRO A 78 -17.47 2.46 -14.95
CA PRO A 78 -16.03 2.63 -15.05
C PRO A 78 -15.53 3.46 -13.87
N THR A 79 -14.27 3.27 -13.53
CA THR A 79 -13.55 4.07 -12.56
C THR A 79 -12.11 4.20 -13.05
N LEU A 80 -11.61 5.43 -13.13
CA LEU A 80 -10.22 5.73 -13.40
C LEU A 80 -9.63 6.37 -12.16
N ALA A 81 -8.42 6.00 -11.78
CA ALA A 81 -7.70 6.54 -10.64
C ALA A 81 -6.26 6.85 -11.06
N VAL A 82 -5.75 7.97 -10.57
CA VAL A 82 -4.37 8.41 -10.72
C VAL A 82 -3.91 8.88 -9.36
N ASP A 83 -2.93 8.19 -8.79
CA ASP A 83 -2.32 8.55 -7.52
C ASP A 83 -0.84 8.86 -7.76
N VAL A 84 -0.33 9.87 -7.10
CA VAL A 84 1.09 10.22 -7.11
C VAL A 84 1.56 10.25 -5.66
N LEU A 85 2.54 9.40 -5.37
CA LEU A 85 3.10 9.28 -4.04
C LEU A 85 4.15 10.35 -3.80
N ASP A 86 4.26 10.77 -2.56
CA ASP A 86 5.29 11.70 -2.11
C ASP A 86 5.54 12.86 -3.08
N VAL A 87 4.50 13.66 -3.30
CA VAL A 87 4.56 14.84 -4.17
C VAL A 87 5.60 15.85 -3.73
N MET A 88 6.04 15.77 -2.47
CA MET A 88 7.09 16.61 -1.93
C MET A 88 8.47 16.23 -2.48
N ALA A 89 8.74 14.94 -2.72
CA ALA A 89 9.98 14.47 -3.34
C ALA A 89 10.15 14.87 -4.81
N MET A 90 9.07 15.35 -5.46
CA MET A 90 9.13 15.96 -6.79
C MET A 90 9.47 17.46 -6.74
N SER A 91 9.36 18.10 -5.57
CA SER A 91 9.66 19.52 -5.41
C SER A 91 11.13 19.80 -5.73
N GLY A 92 11.38 20.83 -6.55
CA GLY A 92 12.73 21.24 -6.95
C GLY A 92 13.37 20.42 -8.07
N LYS A 93 12.71 19.36 -8.58
CA LYS A 93 13.15 18.65 -9.80
C LYS A 93 12.66 19.38 -11.05
N THR A 94 13.47 19.39 -12.11
CA THR A 94 13.12 20.01 -13.40
C THR A 94 13.28 19.02 -14.55
N ASP A 95 12.58 19.30 -15.66
CA ASP A 95 12.68 18.58 -16.93
C ASP A 95 12.55 17.04 -16.80
N ASP A 96 13.59 16.30 -17.18
CA ASP A 96 13.54 14.85 -17.27
C ASP A 96 13.61 14.16 -15.90
N ASP A 97 14.22 14.80 -14.90
CA ASP A 97 14.25 14.28 -13.54
C ASP A 97 12.87 14.37 -12.87
N LEU A 98 12.10 15.42 -13.20
CA LEU A 98 10.72 15.55 -12.74
C LEU A 98 9.82 14.49 -13.39
N LYS A 99 9.95 14.29 -14.71
CA LYS A 99 9.18 13.25 -15.42
C LYS A 99 9.50 11.86 -14.88
N ARG A 100 10.78 11.55 -14.69
CA ARG A 100 11.22 10.26 -14.14
C ARG A 100 10.63 10.04 -12.74
N ALA A 101 10.79 11.02 -11.85
CA ALA A 101 10.21 10.96 -10.51
C ALA A 101 8.69 10.79 -10.54
N PHE A 102 7.99 11.50 -11.42
CA PHE A 102 6.55 11.34 -11.59
C PHE A 102 6.17 9.91 -12.00
N PHE A 103 6.83 9.31 -13.00
CA PHE A 103 6.50 7.95 -13.43
C PHE A 103 6.88 6.87 -12.43
N GLU A 104 7.94 7.07 -11.65
CA GLU A 104 8.33 6.18 -10.54
C GLU A 104 7.32 6.22 -9.40
N GLN A 105 6.73 7.40 -9.14
CA GLN A 105 5.80 7.62 -8.04
C GLN A 105 4.32 7.52 -8.44
N ALA A 106 4.01 7.55 -9.73
CA ALA A 106 2.64 7.48 -10.23
C ALA A 106 2.10 6.06 -10.22
N ARG A 107 0.84 5.95 -9.78
CA ARG A 107 0.01 4.76 -9.84
C ARG A 107 -1.23 5.08 -10.62
N LEU A 108 -1.51 4.28 -11.64
CA LEU A 108 -2.68 4.43 -12.48
C LEU A 108 -3.57 3.21 -12.28
N GLY A 109 -4.85 3.42 -12.05
CA GLY A 109 -5.85 2.38 -11.93
C GLY A 109 -6.99 2.62 -12.90
N ALA A 110 -7.44 1.57 -13.58
CA ALA A 110 -8.66 1.58 -14.35
C ALA A 110 -9.47 0.35 -13.99
N SER A 111 -10.73 0.52 -13.66
CA SER A 111 -11.66 -0.58 -13.46
C SER A 111 -12.98 -0.34 -14.16
N VAL A 112 -13.65 -1.42 -14.53
CA VAL A 112 -14.99 -1.38 -15.08
C VAL A 112 -15.81 -2.52 -14.50
N ARG A 113 -16.94 -2.15 -13.90
CA ARG A 113 -17.95 -3.10 -13.46
C ARG A 113 -19.08 -3.18 -14.47
N VAL A 114 -19.38 -4.39 -14.92
CA VAL A 114 -20.41 -4.70 -15.91
C VAL A 114 -21.52 -5.53 -15.26
N LEU A 115 -22.77 -5.14 -15.47
CA LEU A 115 -23.98 -5.79 -14.93
C LEU A 115 -24.02 -5.90 -13.39
N SER A 116 -23.14 -5.21 -12.68
CA SER A 116 -22.88 -5.44 -11.25
C SER A 116 -22.43 -6.87 -10.90
N LEU A 117 -22.02 -7.66 -11.90
CA LEU A 117 -21.56 -9.04 -11.74
C LEU A 117 -20.08 -9.19 -12.08
N PHE A 118 -19.65 -8.60 -13.20
CA PHE A 118 -18.27 -8.73 -13.67
C PHE A 118 -17.50 -7.47 -13.31
N ASP A 119 -16.33 -7.62 -12.71
CA ASP A 119 -15.42 -6.53 -12.36
C ASP A 119 -14.08 -6.78 -13.06
N PHE A 120 -13.66 -5.86 -13.91
CA PHE A 120 -12.36 -5.92 -14.56
C PHE A 120 -11.51 -4.78 -14.04
N ARG A 121 -10.28 -5.08 -13.61
CA ARG A 121 -9.35 -4.11 -13.06
C ARG A 121 -8.01 -4.23 -13.76
N TYR A 122 -7.42 -3.09 -14.05
CA TYR A 122 -6.10 -2.96 -14.60
C TYR A 122 -5.38 -1.83 -13.86
N GLY A 123 -4.14 -2.06 -13.46
CA GLY A 123 -3.35 -1.06 -12.77
C GLY A 123 -1.92 -1.02 -13.28
N LEU A 124 -1.31 0.15 -13.19
CA LEU A 124 0.09 0.40 -13.44
C LEU A 124 0.70 0.99 -12.16
N ASN A 125 1.76 0.37 -11.64
CA ASN A 125 2.46 0.83 -10.45
C ASN A 125 3.96 0.79 -10.71
N ALA A 126 4.63 1.94 -10.72
CA ALA A 126 6.08 2.04 -10.93
C ALA A 126 6.56 1.20 -12.14
N GLY A 127 5.83 1.27 -13.27
CA GLY A 127 6.14 0.52 -14.49
C GLY A 127 5.60 -0.91 -14.56
N TYR A 128 5.17 -1.51 -13.44
CA TYR A 128 4.60 -2.84 -13.41
C TYR A 128 3.10 -2.86 -13.68
N GLN A 129 2.67 -3.83 -14.48
CA GLN A 129 1.28 -4.04 -14.81
C GLN A 129 0.62 -4.97 -13.79
N SER A 130 -0.64 -4.69 -13.50
CA SER A 130 -1.49 -5.53 -12.66
C SER A 130 -2.83 -5.70 -13.34
N PHE A 131 -3.40 -6.90 -13.23
CA PHE A 131 -4.67 -7.26 -13.84
C PHE A 131 -5.51 -8.03 -12.83
N GLY A 132 -6.79 -7.71 -12.75
CA GLY A 132 -7.73 -8.37 -11.86
C GLY A 132 -9.07 -8.62 -12.52
N VAL A 133 -9.67 -9.75 -12.20
CA VAL A 133 -11.03 -10.10 -12.59
C VAL A 133 -11.82 -10.54 -11.38
N GLY A 134 -13.03 -10.03 -11.27
CA GLY A 134 -13.98 -10.36 -10.21
C GLY A 134 -15.30 -10.83 -10.79
N LEU A 135 -15.87 -11.85 -10.17
CA LEU A 135 -17.23 -12.30 -10.39
C LEU A 135 -18.00 -12.19 -9.08
N ASP A 136 -18.99 -11.32 -9.06
CA ASP A 136 -19.89 -11.04 -7.96
C ASP A 136 -21.25 -11.66 -8.26
N LEU A 137 -21.60 -12.72 -7.53
CA LEU A 137 -22.90 -13.40 -7.62
C LEU A 137 -23.59 -13.32 -6.26
N LEU A 138 -24.91 -13.49 -6.25
CA LEU A 138 -25.75 -13.24 -5.06
C LEU A 138 -25.29 -13.97 -3.77
N ILE A 139 -24.61 -15.11 -3.89
CA ILE A 139 -24.25 -15.99 -2.77
C ILE A 139 -22.72 -16.13 -2.61
N PHE A 140 -21.94 -15.85 -3.65
CA PHE A 140 -20.50 -16.01 -3.61
C PHE A 140 -19.79 -14.97 -4.49
N HIS A 141 -18.60 -14.59 -4.05
CA HIS A 141 -17.74 -13.66 -4.75
C HIS A 141 -16.37 -14.29 -4.98
N ILE A 142 -15.89 -14.19 -6.22
CA ILE A 142 -14.60 -14.70 -6.65
C ILE A 142 -13.81 -13.53 -7.20
N ASP A 143 -12.58 -13.35 -6.73
CA ASP A 143 -11.66 -12.33 -7.22
C ASP A 143 -10.31 -12.98 -7.47
N ALA A 144 -9.74 -12.73 -8.65
CA ALA A 144 -8.41 -13.18 -9.01
C ALA A 144 -7.62 -11.97 -9.49
N ALA A 145 -6.41 -11.78 -8.97
CA ALA A 145 -5.53 -10.68 -9.33
C ALA A 145 -4.11 -11.19 -9.55
N TYR A 146 -3.51 -10.79 -10.66
CA TYR A 146 -2.11 -10.96 -10.96
C TYR A 146 -1.42 -9.59 -10.91
N TYR A 147 -0.34 -9.49 -10.15
CA TYR A 147 0.40 -8.24 -10.03
C TYR A 147 1.88 -8.52 -9.77
N THR A 148 2.72 -7.61 -10.23
CA THR A 148 4.14 -7.59 -9.90
C THR A 148 4.40 -6.49 -8.89
N GLN A 149 5.11 -6.82 -7.83
CA GLN A 149 5.49 -5.87 -6.78
C GLN A 149 7.01 -5.70 -6.76
N GLU A 150 7.45 -4.45 -6.76
CA GLU A 150 8.84 -4.08 -6.59
C GLU A 150 9.14 -3.88 -5.10
N TYR A 151 10.13 -4.61 -4.57
CA TYR A 151 10.60 -4.47 -3.18
C TYR A 151 11.93 -3.73 -3.06
N GLY A 152 12.60 -3.46 -4.19
CA GLY A 152 13.81 -2.63 -4.22
C GLY A 152 13.52 -1.14 -4.24
N ASN A 153 14.59 -0.34 -4.22
CA ASN A 153 14.48 1.12 -4.19
C ASN A 153 14.20 1.70 -5.59
N ASN A 154 14.57 0.97 -6.65
CA ASN A 154 14.33 1.36 -8.03
C ASN A 154 13.56 0.26 -8.78
N ILE A 155 12.95 0.65 -9.90
CA ILE A 155 12.24 -0.27 -10.80
C ILE A 155 13.23 -1.31 -11.34
N GLY A 156 12.94 -2.60 -11.11
CA GLY A 156 13.73 -3.72 -11.62
C GLY A 156 14.77 -4.27 -10.64
N ASP A 157 14.87 -3.72 -9.43
CA ASP A 157 15.83 -4.17 -8.42
C ASP A 157 15.45 -5.56 -7.88
N ASN A 158 14.22 -5.72 -7.37
CA ASN A 158 13.68 -6.96 -6.80
C ASN A 158 12.18 -7.12 -7.12
N PRO A 159 11.83 -7.41 -8.38
CA PRO A 159 10.44 -7.68 -8.76
C PRO A 159 9.99 -9.07 -8.30
N ILE A 160 8.81 -9.13 -7.68
CA ILE A 160 8.14 -10.36 -7.30
C ILE A 160 6.76 -10.42 -7.95
N ASP A 161 6.54 -11.46 -8.73
CA ASP A 161 5.22 -11.77 -9.29
C ASP A 161 4.35 -12.48 -8.25
N ALA A 162 3.11 -12.02 -8.12
CA ALA A 162 2.14 -12.56 -7.19
C ALA A 162 0.80 -12.82 -7.90
N LEU A 163 0.22 -13.98 -7.59
CA LEU A 163 -1.14 -14.33 -7.94
C LEU A 163 -1.96 -14.44 -6.67
N SER A 164 -3.00 -13.63 -6.56
CA SER A 164 -3.96 -13.66 -5.47
C SER A 164 -5.29 -14.20 -5.98
N VAL A 165 -5.86 -15.18 -5.28
CA VAL A 165 -7.21 -15.69 -5.53
C VAL A 165 -7.97 -15.63 -4.22
N ARG A 166 -9.11 -14.95 -4.24
CA ARG A 166 -10.00 -14.78 -3.10
C ARG A 166 -11.37 -15.35 -3.42
N PHE A 167 -11.89 -16.14 -2.49
CA PHE A 167 -13.23 -16.69 -2.53
C PHE A 167 -13.95 -16.34 -1.23
N SER A 168 -15.19 -15.85 -1.34
CA SER A 168 -16.04 -15.59 -0.18
C SER A 168 -17.48 -16.04 -0.41
N LEU A 169 -18.11 -16.49 0.68
CA LEU A 169 -19.51 -16.93 0.73
C LEU A 169 -20.33 -15.96 1.59
N PHE A 170 -21.58 -15.71 1.20
CA PHE A 170 -22.55 -14.90 1.95
C PHE A 170 -22.14 -13.44 2.21
N SER A 171 -21.29 -12.88 1.35
CA SER A 171 -20.84 -11.49 1.45
C SER A 171 -21.97 -10.52 1.11
N ARG A 172 -22.60 -9.93 2.13
CA ARG A 172 -23.40 -8.71 2.03
C ARG A 172 -22.78 -7.64 2.90
#